data_AF-A0A257K6A2-F1
#
_entry.id   AF-A0A257K6A2-F1
#
_cell.length_a   1.000
_cell.length_b   1.000
_cell.length_c   1.000
_cell.angle_alpha   90.00
_cell.angle_beta   90.00
_cell.angle_gamma   90.00
#
_symmetry.space_group_name_H-M   'P 1'
#
loop_
_entity.id
_entity.type
_entity.pdbx_description
1 polymer ?
#
loop_
_entity_poly.entity_id
_entity_poly.type
_entity_poly.pdbx_seq_one_letter_code
_entity_poly.pdbx_strand_id
1 'polypeptide(L)'
;MKIALISFVILLSTSCKKEDAKIKMVLPKSTEQEVEKNQLKMTDTTILLKNVPMSTKCKMITEFEAEKYLYEYFRATGALPRNEIKDNSKENLCIAYDTIYNLKLDKTCSAIIRYWLIPAGLNGSCVQPTMAIVSRTKKGFLITNKEFVNPDFGIDSISVDQTIYAYQFDCSEHKVLKNYKLHFELQ
;
A
#
# COMPACT_ATOMS: atom_id res chain seq x y z
N MET A 1 55.54 27.08 34.66
CA MET A 1 54.26 26.43 35.01
C MET A 1 53.23 27.00 34.05
N LYS A 2 53.01 26.47 32.83
CA LYS A 2 52.54 25.14 32.43
C LYS A 2 51.30 24.69 33.23
N ILE A 3 50.22 24.48 32.48
CA ILE A 3 48.95 23.81 32.82
C ILE A 3 47.85 24.74 33.35
N ALA A 4 46.96 25.18 32.47
CA ALA A 4 45.51 25.28 32.70
C ALA A 4 44.75 25.85 31.46
N LEU A 5 45.26 25.62 30.25
CA LEU A 5 44.67 26.15 29.00
C LEU A 5 44.37 24.99 28.03
N ILE A 6 43.85 23.89 28.56
CA ILE A 6 43.42 22.70 27.79
C ILE A 6 42.24 22.04 28.52
N SER A 7 41.10 22.73 28.66
CA SER A 7 39.86 22.07 29.13
C SER A 7 38.59 22.56 28.42
N PHE A 8 38.67 23.40 27.38
CA PHE A 8 37.48 23.97 26.72
C PHE A 8 37.35 23.65 25.23
N VAL A 9 37.96 22.55 24.76
CA VAL A 9 37.89 22.09 23.35
C VAL A 9 37.32 20.66 23.21
N ILE A 10 36.91 20.01 24.31
CA ILE A 10 36.42 18.60 24.27
C ILE A 10 34.87 18.51 24.17
N LEU A 11 34.16 19.64 24.12
CA LEU A 11 32.68 19.67 24.09
C LEU A 11 32.07 19.83 22.68
N LEU A 12 32.84 19.71 21.60
CA LEU A 12 32.35 19.89 20.21
C LEU A 12 32.53 18.67 19.29
N SER A 13 32.74 17.47 19.84
CA SER A 13 32.93 16.26 19.03
C SER A 13 32.12 15.05 19.52
N THR A 14 30.89 15.27 19.99
CA THR A 14 29.82 14.26 19.90
C THR A 14 28.96 14.54 18.66
N SER A 15 29.64 14.57 17.51
CA SER A 15 29.00 14.21 16.25
C SER A 15 28.43 12.81 16.45
N CYS A 16 27.10 12.70 16.41
CA CYS A 16 26.44 11.42 16.22
C CYS A 16 27.01 10.83 14.93
N LYS A 17 28.01 9.96 15.07
CA LYS A 17 28.32 8.97 14.05
C LYS A 17 27.00 8.27 13.81
N LYS A 18 26.42 8.51 12.63
CA LYS A 18 25.49 7.58 12.02
C LYS A 18 26.28 6.29 11.93
N GLU A 19 26.11 5.45 12.94
CA GLU A 19 26.46 4.06 12.84
C GLU A 19 25.66 3.59 11.63
N ASP A 20 26.37 3.20 10.57
CA ASP A 20 25.76 2.50 9.45
C ASP A 20 25.04 1.32 10.07
N ALA A 21 23.74 1.51 10.29
CA ALA A 21 22.82 0.46 10.63
C ALA A 21 22.89 -0.48 9.43
N LYS A 22 23.80 -1.46 9.49
CA LYS A 22 23.57 -2.74 8.87
C LYS A 22 22.19 -3.11 9.37
N ILE A 23 21.21 -2.94 8.50
CA ILE A 23 19.89 -3.49 8.67
C ILE A 23 20.15 -4.99 8.79
N LYS A 24 20.37 -5.46 10.02
CA LYS A 24 20.03 -6.82 10.38
C LYS A 24 18.54 -6.84 10.16
N MET A 25 18.15 -7.29 8.97
CA MET A 25 16.82 -7.84 8.78
C MET A 25 16.66 -8.81 9.94
N VAL A 26 15.82 -8.44 10.90
CA VAL A 26 15.33 -9.38 11.88
C VAL A 26 14.47 -10.32 11.05
N LEU A 27 15.11 -11.37 10.54
CA LEU A 27 14.37 -12.51 10.04
C LEU A 27 13.52 -12.99 11.21
N PRO A 28 12.19 -13.09 11.05
CA PRO A 28 11.40 -13.82 12.02
C PRO A 28 12.03 -15.20 12.15
N LYS A 29 12.17 -15.71 13.39
CA LYS A 29 12.52 -17.11 13.63
C LYS A 29 11.45 -17.97 12.95
N SER A 30 11.66 -18.31 11.68
CA SER A 30 10.84 -19.30 11.01
C SER A 30 11.34 -20.64 11.49
N THR A 31 10.50 -21.33 12.25
CA THR A 31 10.43 -22.78 12.19
C THR A 31 10.46 -23.15 10.71
N GLU A 32 11.45 -23.94 10.29
CA GLU A 32 11.58 -24.45 8.93
C GLU A 32 10.36 -25.32 8.60
N GLN A 33 9.27 -24.68 8.19
CA GLN A 33 8.41 -25.24 7.17
C GLN A 33 8.91 -24.63 5.87
N GLU A 34 9.76 -25.39 5.21
CA GLU A 34 10.10 -25.21 3.81
C GLU A 34 8.77 -25.24 3.05
N VAL A 35 8.19 -24.05 2.84
CA VAL A 35 7.01 -23.89 2.00
C VAL A 35 7.49 -24.27 0.61
N GLU A 36 7.15 -25.49 0.21
CA GLU A 36 7.31 -26.02 -1.13
C GLU A 36 6.95 -24.90 -2.10
N LYS A 37 7.94 -24.36 -2.81
CA LYS A 37 7.78 -23.17 -3.64
C LYS A 37 6.88 -23.57 -4.80
N ASN A 38 5.58 -23.47 -4.55
CA ASN A 38 4.53 -24.01 -5.38
C ASN A 38 4.76 -23.45 -6.79
N GLN A 39 5.09 -24.32 -7.75
CA GLN A 39 5.40 -23.96 -9.14
C GLN A 39 4.11 -23.59 -9.88
N LEU A 40 3.25 -22.79 -9.25
CA LEU A 40 2.03 -22.30 -9.85
C LEU A 40 2.40 -21.50 -11.08
N LYS A 41 1.91 -21.95 -12.23
CA LYS A 41 2.09 -21.26 -13.50
C LYS A 41 1.49 -19.86 -13.38
N MET A 42 2.26 -18.88 -13.84
CA MET A 42 1.81 -17.52 -13.95
C MET A 42 0.74 -17.44 -15.04
N THR A 43 -0.38 -16.80 -14.74
CA THR A 43 -1.45 -16.53 -15.71
C THR A 43 -1.37 -15.07 -16.15
N ASP A 44 -1.16 -14.83 -17.44
CA ASP A 44 -1.28 -13.48 -18.01
C ASP A 44 -2.75 -13.07 -18.10
N THR A 45 -3.06 -11.86 -17.64
CA THR A 45 -4.42 -11.33 -17.65
C THR A 45 -4.41 -9.79 -17.71
N THR A 46 -5.49 -9.21 -18.21
CA THR A 46 -5.64 -7.77 -18.34
C THR A 46 -6.82 -7.30 -17.50
N ILE A 47 -6.63 -6.22 -16.74
CA ILE A 47 -7.71 -5.52 -16.06
C ILE A 47 -8.07 -4.30 -16.90
N LEU A 48 -9.32 -4.29 -17.40
CA LEU A 48 -9.87 -3.17 -18.14
C LEU A 48 -10.44 -2.14 -17.17
N LEU A 49 -9.81 -0.96 -17.11
CA LEU A 49 -10.25 0.14 -16.27
C LEU A 49 -10.98 1.18 -17.13
N LYS A 50 -12.25 1.38 -16.81
CA LYS A 50 -13.11 2.36 -17.50
C LYS A 50 -13.22 3.64 -16.70
N ASN A 51 -13.55 4.73 -17.39
CA ASN A 51 -13.86 6.02 -16.77
C ASN A 51 -12.71 6.60 -15.92
N VAL A 52 -11.46 6.24 -16.23
CA VAL A 52 -10.29 6.85 -15.60
C VAL A 52 -10.05 8.20 -16.26
N PRO A 53 -10.11 9.31 -15.52
CA PRO A 53 -10.00 10.64 -16.12
C PRO A 53 -8.61 10.86 -16.72
N MET A 54 -8.60 11.32 -17.98
CA MET A 54 -7.37 11.72 -18.66
C MET A 54 -6.88 13.09 -18.16
N SER A 55 -5.56 13.27 -18.20
CA SER A 55 -4.93 14.55 -17.88
C SER A 55 -3.65 14.74 -18.66
N THR A 56 -3.41 15.99 -19.07
CA THR A 56 -2.27 16.40 -19.90
C THR A 56 -1.09 16.96 -19.10
N LYS A 57 -1.26 17.17 -17.78
CA LYS A 57 -0.20 17.64 -16.88
C LYS A 57 -0.22 16.84 -15.60
N CYS A 58 0.69 15.87 -15.49
CA CYS A 58 0.74 14.95 -14.36
C CYS A 58 1.85 15.23 -13.37
N LYS A 59 1.42 15.33 -12.12
CA LYS A 59 2.26 15.21 -10.93
C LYS A 59 1.86 13.91 -10.23
N MET A 60 2.85 13.13 -9.82
CA MET A 60 2.65 11.93 -9.00
C MET A 60 1.81 12.27 -7.77
N ILE A 61 0.95 11.33 -7.37
CA ILE A 61 0.16 11.41 -6.15
C ILE A 61 1.04 10.87 -5.03
N THR A 62 1.25 11.68 -3.99
CA THR A 62 2.04 11.23 -2.83
C THR A 62 1.20 10.35 -1.91
N GLU A 63 1.86 9.54 -1.09
CA GLU A 63 1.18 8.72 -0.06
C GLU A 63 0.30 9.58 0.84
N PHE A 64 0.81 10.72 1.30
CA PHE A 64 0.06 11.66 2.14
C PHE A 64 -1.19 12.20 1.44
N GLU A 65 -1.10 12.60 0.17
CA GLU A 65 -2.27 13.05 -0.61
C GLU A 65 -3.30 11.93 -0.77
N ALA A 66 -2.82 10.71 -1.02
CA ALA A 66 -3.65 9.54 -1.24
C ALA A 66 -4.40 9.09 0.02
N GLU A 67 -3.68 8.95 1.15
CA GLU A 67 -4.24 8.61 2.46
C GLU A 67 -5.27 9.65 2.90
N LYS A 68 -4.90 10.93 2.85
CA LYS A 68 -5.81 12.02 3.24
C LYS A 68 -7.10 11.97 2.45
N TYR A 69 -7.02 11.85 1.12
CA TYR A 69 -8.20 11.86 0.27
C TYR A 69 -9.04 10.59 0.40
N LEU A 70 -8.40 9.43 0.63
CA LEU A 70 -9.09 8.17 0.92
C LEU A 70 -9.99 8.32 2.15
N TYR A 71 -9.44 8.85 3.24
CA TYR A 71 -10.22 9.05 4.47
C TYR A 71 -11.31 10.10 4.29
N GLU A 72 -11.04 11.21 3.60
CA GLU A 72 -12.07 12.21 3.27
C GLU A 72 -13.23 11.60 2.48
N TYR A 73 -12.92 10.80 1.45
CA TYR A 73 -13.92 10.12 0.62
C TYR A 73 -14.78 9.14 1.43
N PHE A 74 -14.14 8.26 2.19
CA PHE A 74 -14.86 7.21 2.92
C PHE A 74 -15.59 7.72 4.18
N ARG A 75 -15.12 8.83 4.76
CA ARG A 75 -15.85 9.54 5.83
C ARG A 75 -17.20 10.07 5.34
N ALA A 76 -17.26 10.57 4.11
CA ALA A 76 -18.53 10.98 3.49
C ALA A 76 -19.52 9.81 3.29
N THR A 77 -19.01 8.56 3.32
CA THR A 77 -19.82 7.33 3.24
C THR A 77 -20.08 6.66 4.60
N GLY A 78 -19.62 7.27 5.70
CA GLY A 78 -19.84 6.78 7.07
C GLY A 78 -18.73 5.88 7.65
N ALA A 79 -17.65 5.61 6.91
CA ALA A 79 -16.52 4.85 7.44
C ALA A 79 -15.53 5.77 8.18
N LEU A 80 -14.93 5.25 9.26
CA LEU A 80 -13.99 6.00 10.10
C LEU A 80 -12.58 5.41 10.01
N PRO A 81 -11.53 6.25 10.02
CA PRO A 81 -10.16 5.78 10.19
C PRO A 81 -10.02 4.90 11.41
N ARG A 82 -9.23 3.82 11.31
CA ARG A 82 -9.07 2.83 12.41
C ARG A 82 -8.75 3.45 13.77
N ASN A 83 -7.92 4.49 13.78
CA ASN A 83 -7.51 5.22 14.98
C ASN A 83 -8.59 6.15 15.56
N GLU A 84 -9.67 6.41 14.82
CA GLU A 84 -10.82 7.23 15.26
C GLU A 84 -11.98 6.38 15.80
N ILE A 85 -11.92 5.05 15.65
CA ILE A 85 -12.95 4.14 16.12
C ILE A 85 -12.85 4.00 17.63
N LYS A 86 -13.91 4.45 18.33
CA LYS A 86 -14.05 4.30 19.78
C LYS A 86 -14.86 3.06 20.17
N ASP A 87 -15.74 2.63 19.28
CA ASP A 87 -16.61 1.46 19.45
C ASP A 87 -16.33 0.44 18.34
N ASN A 88 -15.80 -0.72 18.75
CA ASN A 88 -15.46 -1.83 17.86
C ASN A 88 -16.68 -2.72 17.54
N SER A 89 -17.91 -2.22 17.73
CA SER A 89 -19.10 -2.89 17.23
C SER A 89 -18.99 -3.17 15.74
N LYS A 90 -19.53 -4.31 15.30
CA LYS A 90 -19.47 -4.75 13.90
C LYS A 90 -20.27 -3.85 12.93
N GLU A 91 -21.04 -2.91 13.47
CA GLU A 91 -21.85 -1.98 12.69
C GLU A 91 -21.02 -0.83 12.11
N ASN A 92 -19.89 -0.50 12.73
CA ASN A 92 -18.99 0.55 12.25
C ASN A 92 -18.07 0.03 11.16
N LEU A 93 -17.95 0.77 10.05
CA LEU A 93 -16.96 0.51 9.01
C LEU A 93 -15.64 1.22 9.34
N CYS A 94 -14.57 0.44 9.30
CA CYS A 94 -13.20 0.87 9.48
C CYS A 94 -12.52 1.03 8.12
N ILE A 95 -11.92 2.21 7.89
CA ILE A 95 -11.04 2.47 6.76
C ILE A 95 -9.58 2.57 7.24
N ALA A 96 -8.65 1.91 6.54
CA ALA A 96 -7.22 2.08 6.77
C ALA A 96 -6.47 2.09 5.44
N TYR A 97 -5.60 3.08 5.26
CA TYR A 97 -4.68 3.14 4.13
C TYR A 97 -3.63 2.02 4.24
N ASP A 98 -3.25 1.44 3.11
CA ASP A 98 -2.20 0.42 3.02
C ASP A 98 -1.02 0.93 2.19
N THR A 99 -1.25 1.20 0.89
CA THR A 99 -0.19 1.66 0.00
C THR A 99 -0.76 2.33 -1.26
N ILE A 100 0.10 3.00 -2.03
CA ILE A 100 -0.22 3.61 -3.32
C ILE A 100 0.80 3.20 -4.38
N TYR A 101 0.29 2.93 -5.57
CA TYR A 101 1.07 2.61 -6.75
C TYR A 101 0.75 3.59 -7.87
N ASN A 102 1.68 4.51 -8.14
CA ASN A 102 1.50 5.50 -9.21
C ASN A 102 1.53 4.82 -10.59
N LEU A 103 0.46 5.01 -11.37
CA LEU A 103 0.39 4.54 -12.75
C LEU A 103 1.16 5.54 -13.61
N LYS A 104 2.19 5.07 -14.32
CA LYS A 104 2.92 5.85 -15.33
C LYS A 104 2.31 5.60 -16.72
N LEU A 105 0.98 5.63 -16.81
CA LEU A 105 0.29 5.54 -18.09
C LEU A 105 0.24 6.95 -18.69
N ASP A 106 0.72 7.10 -19.93
CA ASP A 106 1.09 8.36 -20.60
C ASP A 106 0.01 9.47 -20.65
N LYS A 107 -1.20 9.21 -20.15
CA LYS A 107 -2.36 10.11 -20.27
C LYS A 107 -3.19 10.25 -19.00
N THR A 108 -2.75 9.68 -17.88
CA THR A 108 -3.52 9.75 -16.61
C THR A 108 -2.65 10.18 -15.44
N CYS A 109 -3.21 11.02 -14.58
CA CYS A 109 -2.59 11.34 -13.29
C CYS A 109 -3.23 10.47 -12.21
N SER A 110 -3.10 9.17 -12.39
CA SER A 110 -3.80 8.16 -11.61
C SER A 110 -2.84 7.26 -10.86
N ALA A 111 -3.32 6.69 -9.77
CA ALA A 111 -2.63 5.69 -9.00
C ALA A 111 -3.63 4.65 -8.51
N ILE A 112 -3.15 3.45 -8.25
CA ILE A 112 -3.90 2.45 -7.49
C ILE A 112 -3.66 2.73 -6.03
N ILE A 113 -4.73 2.97 -5.28
CA ILE A 113 -4.68 3.02 -3.82
C ILE A 113 -5.17 1.69 -3.27
N ARG A 114 -4.38 1.09 -2.39
CA ARG A 114 -4.72 -0.13 -1.65
C ARG A 114 -5.14 0.27 -0.24
N TYR A 115 -6.24 -0.29 0.23
CA TYR A 115 -6.84 0.06 1.52
C TYR A 115 -7.69 -1.06 2.09
N TRP A 116 -7.90 -0.99 3.40
CA TRP A 116 -8.79 -1.86 4.15
C TRP A 116 -10.12 -1.17 4.36
N LEU A 117 -11.23 -1.79 3.97
CA LEU A 117 -12.57 -1.35 4.33
C LEU A 117 -13.31 -2.54 4.96
N ILE A 118 -13.35 -2.59 6.28
CA ILE A 118 -13.84 -3.76 7.02
C ILE A 118 -14.68 -3.32 8.22
N PRO A 119 -15.62 -4.15 8.71
CA PRO A 119 -16.25 -3.94 10.02
C PRO A 119 -15.21 -3.81 11.14
N ALA A 120 -15.40 -2.85 12.04
CA ALA A 120 -14.48 -2.55 13.14
C ALA A 120 -14.22 -3.74 14.08
N GLY A 121 -15.24 -4.60 14.26
CA GLY A 121 -15.15 -5.79 15.10
C GLY A 121 -14.47 -7.00 14.45
N LEU A 122 -13.99 -6.89 13.20
CA LEU A 122 -13.19 -7.94 12.57
C LEU A 122 -11.70 -7.71 12.85
N ASN A 123 -11.14 -8.52 13.75
CA ASN A 123 -9.69 -8.66 13.87
C ASN A 123 -9.22 -9.70 12.85
N GLY A 124 -8.57 -9.19 11.79
CA GLY A 124 -8.21 -9.97 10.61
C GLY A 124 -7.10 -10.99 10.87
N SER A 125 -7.36 -12.22 10.45
CA SER A 125 -6.31 -13.10 9.94
C SER A 125 -6.46 -13.36 8.45
N CYS A 126 -7.62 -13.03 7.85
CA CYS A 126 -7.86 -13.37 6.46
C CYS A 126 -8.84 -12.46 5.70
N VAL A 127 -8.47 -11.20 5.58
CA VAL A 127 -9.00 -10.29 4.57
C VAL A 127 -7.75 -9.75 3.85
N GLN A 128 -7.78 -9.53 2.54
CA GLN A 128 -6.74 -8.74 1.87
C GLN A 128 -7.27 -7.30 1.68
N PRO A 129 -6.39 -6.29 1.62
CA PRO A 129 -6.85 -4.95 1.33
C PRO A 129 -7.34 -4.88 -0.11
N THR A 130 -8.44 -4.18 -0.30
CA THR A 130 -9.02 -3.89 -1.60
C THR A 130 -8.30 -2.73 -2.27
N MET A 131 -8.70 -2.42 -3.50
CA MET A 131 -8.04 -1.44 -4.35
C MET A 131 -9.06 -0.51 -5.01
N ALA A 132 -8.66 0.72 -5.26
CA ALA A 132 -9.38 1.67 -6.10
C ALA A 132 -8.41 2.49 -6.94
N ILE A 133 -8.93 3.21 -7.93
CA ILE A 133 -8.16 4.19 -8.70
C ILE A 133 -8.38 5.57 -8.09
N VAL A 134 -7.30 6.21 -7.67
CA VAL A 134 -7.30 7.62 -7.29
C VAL A 134 -6.69 8.44 -8.42
N SER A 135 -7.39 9.49 -8.84
CA SER A 135 -6.98 10.35 -9.95
C SER A 135 -6.93 11.81 -9.55
N ARG A 136 -5.89 12.52 -9.98
CA ARG A 136 -5.84 13.98 -9.89
C ARG A 136 -6.62 14.60 -11.05
N THR A 137 -7.62 15.43 -10.73
CA THR A 137 -8.45 16.17 -11.69
C THR A 137 -8.30 17.68 -11.48
N LYS A 138 -8.88 18.48 -12.37
CA LYS A 138 -8.94 19.95 -12.21
C LYS A 138 -9.73 20.39 -10.95
N LYS A 139 -10.67 19.56 -10.47
CA LYS A 139 -11.53 19.85 -9.31
C LYS A 139 -11.00 19.27 -7.99
N GLY A 140 -9.80 18.68 -8.00
CA GLY A 140 -9.24 17.94 -6.88
C GLY A 140 -9.07 16.47 -7.22
N PHE A 141 -9.01 15.61 -6.20
CA PHE A 141 -8.90 14.16 -6.41
C PHE A 141 -10.26 13.54 -6.72
N LEU A 142 -10.24 12.35 -7.30
CA LEU A 142 -11.41 11.52 -7.58
C LEU A 142 -11.05 10.06 -7.32
N ILE A 143 -11.88 9.34 -6.57
CA ILE A 143 -11.81 7.87 -6.45
C ILE A 143 -12.81 7.24 -7.41
N THR A 144 -12.33 6.32 -8.24
CA THR A 144 -13.12 5.54 -9.20
C THR A 144 -12.76 4.06 -9.10
N ASN A 145 -13.53 3.21 -9.78
CA ASN A 145 -13.22 1.77 -9.91
C ASN A 145 -12.93 1.14 -8.54
N LYS A 146 -13.80 1.35 -7.54
CA LYS A 146 -13.61 0.71 -6.22
C LYS A 146 -13.77 -0.79 -6.35
N GLU A 147 -12.98 -1.56 -5.61
CA GLU A 147 -13.10 -3.03 -5.56
C GLU A 147 -13.01 -3.68 -6.96
N PHE A 148 -12.15 -3.13 -7.83
CA PHE A 148 -11.97 -3.63 -9.20
C PHE A 148 -11.25 -4.99 -9.27
N VAL A 149 -10.78 -5.48 -8.12
CA VAL A 149 -10.28 -6.84 -7.90
C VAL A 149 -11.01 -7.47 -6.72
N ASN A 150 -11.12 -8.79 -6.72
CA ASN A 150 -11.77 -9.55 -5.66
C ASN A 150 -10.99 -9.41 -4.33
N PRO A 151 -11.65 -9.32 -3.15
CA PRO A 151 -11.00 -9.34 -1.84
C PRO A 151 -10.01 -10.47 -1.54
N ASP A 152 -10.03 -11.57 -2.30
CA ASP A 152 -9.04 -12.66 -2.16
C ASP A 152 -7.76 -12.41 -2.99
N PHE A 153 -7.65 -11.23 -3.60
CA PHE A 153 -6.60 -10.86 -4.53
C PHE A 153 -5.54 -9.97 -3.87
N GLY A 154 -4.30 -10.46 -3.78
CA GLY A 154 -3.16 -9.70 -3.26
C GLY A 154 -2.25 -9.20 -4.38
N ILE A 155 -1.67 -8.00 -4.20
CA ILE A 155 -0.52 -7.56 -5.00
C ILE A 155 0.74 -8.00 -4.26
N ASP A 156 1.61 -8.74 -4.96
CA ASP A 156 2.95 -9.09 -4.48
C ASP A 156 3.93 -7.96 -4.81
N SER A 157 3.98 -7.55 -6.08
CA SER A 157 4.88 -6.49 -6.53
C SER A 157 4.40 -5.82 -7.81
N ILE A 158 4.97 -4.65 -8.09
CA ILE A 158 4.77 -3.93 -9.35
C ILE A 158 6.14 -3.62 -9.94
N SER A 159 6.39 -4.08 -11.16
CA SER A 159 7.66 -3.83 -11.85
C SER A 159 7.71 -2.46 -12.51
N VAL A 160 8.91 -2.11 -12.98
CA VAL A 160 9.21 -0.79 -13.58
C VAL A 160 8.36 -0.49 -14.82
N ASP A 161 8.01 -1.52 -15.58
CA ASP A 161 7.13 -1.48 -16.76
C ASP A 161 5.62 -1.49 -16.41
N GLN A 162 5.28 -1.37 -15.11
CA GLN A 162 3.92 -1.43 -14.56
C GLN A 162 3.22 -2.78 -14.74
N THR A 163 3.96 -3.85 -15.00
CA THR A 163 3.41 -5.19 -14.81
C THR A 163 3.15 -5.39 -13.32
N ILE A 164 1.94 -5.79 -12.96
CA ILE A 164 1.61 -6.17 -11.59
C ILE A 164 1.72 -7.68 -11.45
N TYR A 165 2.48 -8.13 -10.45
CA TYR A 165 2.48 -9.51 -10.00
C TYR A 165 1.54 -9.63 -8.81
N ALA A 166 0.59 -10.53 -8.93
CA ALA A 166 -0.48 -10.68 -7.97
C ALA A 166 -0.84 -12.15 -7.78
N TYR A 167 -1.65 -12.43 -6.78
CA TYR A 167 -2.05 -13.79 -6.43
C TYR A 167 -3.47 -13.83 -5.91
N GLN A 168 -4.11 -14.99 -6.08
CA GLN A 168 -5.34 -15.34 -5.37
C GLN A 168 -4.99 -16.20 -4.17
N PHE A 169 -5.41 -15.78 -2.99
CA PHE A 169 -5.13 -16.47 -1.73
C PHE A 169 -6.39 -17.17 -1.20
N ASP A 170 -6.29 -18.45 -0.87
CA ASP A 170 -7.32 -19.15 -0.11
C ASP A 170 -7.05 -18.95 1.37
N CYS A 171 -7.99 -18.23 1.98
CA CYS A 171 -7.96 -17.94 3.39
C CYS A 171 -8.21 -19.14 4.30
N SER A 172 -9.05 -20.07 3.89
CA SER A 172 -9.37 -21.25 4.69
C SER A 172 -8.18 -22.20 4.74
N GLU A 173 -7.54 -22.37 3.59
CA GLU A 173 -6.42 -23.31 3.42
C GLU A 173 -5.05 -22.66 3.59
N HIS A 174 -4.99 -21.36 3.85
CA HIS A 174 -3.76 -20.57 4.02
C HIS A 174 -2.75 -20.75 2.88
N LYS A 175 -3.23 -20.79 1.63
CA LYS A 175 -2.39 -21.09 0.47
C LYS A 175 -2.67 -20.17 -0.71
N VAL A 176 -1.64 -19.91 -1.51
CA VAL A 176 -1.82 -19.29 -2.82
C VAL A 176 -2.44 -20.31 -3.78
N LEU A 177 -3.55 -19.94 -4.40
CA LEU A 177 -4.24 -20.77 -5.41
C LEU A 177 -3.69 -20.52 -6.81
N LYS A 178 -3.41 -19.26 -7.14
CA LYS A 178 -3.04 -18.83 -8.48
C LYS A 178 -2.14 -17.60 -8.43
N ASN A 179 -1.20 -17.52 -9.36
CA ASN A 179 -0.37 -16.35 -9.60
C ASN A 179 -0.78 -15.68 -10.92
N TYR A 180 -0.80 -14.36 -10.91
CA TYR A 180 -1.20 -13.53 -12.03
C TYR A 180 -0.12 -12.53 -12.38
N LYS A 181 0.07 -12.37 -13.68
CA LYS A 181 0.77 -11.24 -14.28
C LYS A 181 -0.26 -10.36 -14.95
N LEU A 182 -0.46 -9.17 -14.39
CA LEU A 182 -1.51 -8.24 -14.81
C LEU A 182 -0.92 -7.07 -15.59
N HIS A 183 -1.70 -6.64 -16.57
CA HIS A 183 -1.57 -5.33 -17.21
C HIS A 183 -2.86 -4.54 -17.06
N PHE A 184 -2.75 -3.22 -16.91
CA PHE A 184 -3.90 -2.33 -16.96
C PHE A 184 -4.05 -1.75 -18.34
N GLU A 185 -5.28 -1.78 -18.84
CA GLU A 185 -5.66 -1.06 -20.03
C GLU A 185 -6.74 -0.05 -19.67
N LEU A 186 -6.53 1.18 -20.12
CA LEU A 186 -7.51 2.26 -19.97
C LEU A 186 -8.44 2.24 -21.17
N GLN A 187 -9.75 2.23 -20.92
CA GLN A 187 -10.77 2.29 -21.96
C GLN A 187 -11.60 3.57 -21.85
#